data_AF-A0A8T7H9I3-F1
#
_entry.id   AF-A0A8T7H9I3-F1
#
_cell.length_a   1.000
_cell.length_b   1.000
_cell.length_c   1.000
_cell.angle_alpha   90.00
_cell.angle_beta   90.00
_cell.angle_gamma   90.00
#
_symmetry.space_group_name_H-M   'P 1'
#
loop_
_entity.id
_entity.type
_entity.pdbx_description
1 polymer ?
#
loop_
_entity_poly.entity_id
_entity_poly.type
_entity_poly.pdbx_seq_one_letter_code
_entity_poly.pdbx_strand_id
1 'polypeptide(L)'
;MNTVRIVGLAVVLLLAAGICSTAAAQQMNIDPVGNVTAGETVIISGTTNIAPGNHLTVTVTPVGFAPTNKSEPGGAGGTSGTVVVQEGNATANTWAFEANTTGFEPGEYTVTVEWVEGDATASTTFTVSEAAPATTATTAPPVTTTPVTTTVPATSPTPTAAGPALPVAAAMAACALAGYLMRRR
;
A
#
# COMPACT_ATOMS: atom_id res chain seq x y z
N MET A 1 6.14 -66.55 -31.64
CA MET A 1 6.73 -65.45 -30.83
C MET A 1 6.59 -64.18 -31.64
N ASN A 2 5.79 -63.20 -31.21
CA ASN A 2 6.10 -61.75 -31.32
C ASN A 2 4.89 -60.82 -31.26
N THR A 3 3.65 -61.23 -31.55
CA THR A 3 2.56 -60.26 -31.59
C THR A 3 2.12 -59.78 -30.20
N VAL A 4 1.97 -60.70 -29.24
CA VAL A 4 1.55 -60.34 -27.86
C VAL A 4 2.64 -59.56 -27.10
N ARG A 5 3.92 -59.85 -27.37
CA ARG A 5 5.05 -59.13 -26.74
C ARG A 5 5.27 -57.74 -27.34
N ILE A 6 5.03 -57.57 -28.65
CA ILE A 6 5.12 -56.27 -29.32
C ILE A 6 3.94 -55.37 -28.93
N VAL A 7 2.72 -55.93 -28.80
CA VAL A 7 1.55 -55.17 -28.33
C VAL A 7 1.71 -54.74 -26.87
N GLY A 8 2.25 -55.61 -26.00
CA GLY A 8 2.54 -55.25 -24.62
C GLY A 8 3.58 -54.13 -24.48
N LEU A 9 4.64 -54.14 -25.30
CA LEU A 9 5.67 -53.11 -25.27
C LEU A 9 5.20 -51.77 -25.88
N ALA A 10 4.34 -51.82 -26.91
CA ALA A 10 3.74 -50.63 -27.51
C ALA A 10 2.71 -49.93 -26.59
N VAL A 11 1.95 -50.69 -25.80
CA VAL A 11 1.00 -50.13 -24.83
C VAL A 11 1.73 -49.49 -23.63
N VAL A 12 2.88 -50.04 -23.20
CA VAL A 12 3.69 -49.44 -22.12
C VAL A 12 4.40 -48.15 -22.57
N LEU A 13 4.78 -48.03 -23.85
CA LEU A 13 5.40 -46.80 -24.40
C LEU A 13 4.38 -45.67 -24.63
N LEU A 14 3.11 -46.00 -24.91
CA LEU A 14 2.03 -45.00 -25.00
C LEU A 14 1.52 -44.52 -23.64
N LEU A 15 1.79 -45.25 -22.55
CA LEU A 15 1.54 -44.79 -21.17
C LEU A 15 2.62 -43.81 -20.65
N ALA A 16 3.72 -43.60 -21.40
CA ALA A 16 4.79 -42.67 -21.05
C ALA A 16 4.72 -41.33 -21.82
N ALA A 17 3.79 -41.19 -22.77
CA ALA A 17 3.63 -39.97 -23.56
C ALA A 17 2.37 -39.23 -23.10
N GLY A 18 2.55 -38.12 -22.39
CA GLY A 18 1.48 -37.14 -22.20
C GLY A 18 1.05 -36.91 -20.76
N ILE A 19 1.98 -36.89 -19.79
CA ILE A 19 1.79 -35.96 -18.68
C ILE A 19 2.14 -34.58 -19.23
N CYS A 20 1.22 -33.98 -19.98
CA CYS A 20 1.27 -32.57 -20.28
C CYS A 20 1.06 -31.88 -18.92
N SER A 21 2.15 -31.56 -18.25
CA SER A 21 2.12 -30.73 -17.06
C SER A 21 1.52 -29.39 -17.47
N THR A 22 0.23 -29.19 -17.17
CA THR A 22 -0.35 -27.86 -17.14
C THR A 22 0.29 -27.13 -15.96
N ALA A 23 1.49 -26.59 -16.17
CA ALA A 23 1.97 -25.52 -15.31
C ALA A 23 0.95 -24.38 -15.47
N ALA A 24 0.32 -23.95 -14.38
CA ALA A 24 -0.49 -22.74 -14.42
C ALA A 24 0.41 -21.62 -14.97
N ALA A 25 -0.04 -20.96 -16.04
CA ALA A 25 0.68 -19.80 -16.56
C ALA A 25 0.87 -18.79 -15.40
N GLN A 26 2.06 -18.21 -15.28
CA GLN A 26 2.32 -17.20 -14.27
C GLN A 26 1.40 -15.99 -14.55
N GLN A 27 0.56 -15.65 -13.59
CA GLN A 27 -0.46 -14.60 -13.71
C GLN A 27 -0.03 -13.39 -12.89
N MET A 28 0.00 -12.22 -13.51
CA MET A 28 0.24 -10.93 -12.89
C MET A 28 -0.82 -9.95 -13.37
N ASN A 29 -1.60 -9.39 -12.45
CA ASN A 29 -2.58 -8.36 -12.75
C ASN A 29 -2.29 -7.11 -11.90
N ILE A 30 -2.59 -5.95 -12.45
CA ILE A 30 -2.55 -4.66 -11.75
C ILE A 30 -3.99 -4.14 -11.69
N ASP A 31 -4.43 -3.74 -10.50
CA ASP A 31 -5.74 -3.13 -10.31
C ASP A 31 -5.76 -1.72 -10.92
N PRO A 32 -6.93 -1.22 -11.34
CA PRO A 32 -7.06 0.17 -11.80
C PRO A 32 -6.62 1.16 -10.71
N VAL A 33 -5.59 1.96 -10.97
CA VAL A 33 -5.04 2.94 -10.02
C VAL A 33 -5.98 4.15 -9.82
N GLY A 34 -6.74 4.52 -10.86
CA GLY A 34 -7.65 5.67 -10.82
C GLY A 34 -6.95 7.01 -11.07
N ASN A 35 -7.57 8.11 -10.62
CA ASN A 35 -7.01 9.45 -10.71
C ASN A 35 -6.04 9.71 -9.55
N VAL A 36 -4.84 10.18 -9.88
CA VAL A 36 -3.79 10.47 -8.89
C VAL A 36 -3.47 11.96 -8.93
N THR A 37 -3.28 12.60 -7.78
CA THR A 37 -2.81 13.99 -7.71
C THR A 37 -1.31 14.03 -7.44
N ALA A 38 -0.60 14.94 -8.11
CA ALA A 38 0.82 15.12 -7.92
C ALA A 38 1.15 15.50 -6.46
N GLY A 39 2.22 14.94 -5.90
CA GLY A 39 2.64 15.22 -4.52
C GLY A 39 1.91 14.43 -3.43
N GLU A 40 1.04 13.48 -3.80
CA GLU A 40 0.38 12.57 -2.87
C GLU A 40 1.03 11.18 -2.84
N THR A 41 0.53 10.33 -1.96
CA THR A 41 0.91 8.92 -1.91
C THR A 41 -0.25 8.08 -2.43
N VAL A 42 0.00 7.27 -3.46
CA VAL A 42 -0.98 6.38 -4.06
C VAL A 42 -0.60 4.92 -3.83
N ILE A 43 -1.59 4.07 -3.58
CA ILE A 43 -1.39 2.63 -3.47
C ILE A 43 -1.69 1.99 -4.81
N ILE A 44 -0.68 1.37 -5.41
CA ILE A 44 -0.80 0.55 -6.61
C ILE A 44 -0.87 -0.91 -6.15
N SER A 45 -1.97 -1.59 -6.43
CA SER A 45 -2.20 -2.97 -6.01
C SER A 45 -2.49 -3.89 -7.19
N GLY A 46 -2.52 -5.19 -6.90
CA GLY A 46 -2.97 -6.18 -7.86
C GLY A 46 -3.01 -7.58 -7.28
N THR A 47 -3.24 -8.54 -8.17
CA THR A 47 -3.34 -9.97 -7.84
C THR A 47 -2.36 -10.79 -8.66
N THR A 48 -1.88 -11.89 -8.09
CA THR A 48 -0.98 -12.83 -8.76
C THR A 48 -1.20 -14.26 -8.27
N ASN A 49 -0.77 -15.25 -9.07
CA ASN A 49 -0.66 -16.64 -8.61
C ASN A 49 0.75 -17.00 -8.11
N ILE A 50 1.69 -16.05 -8.09
CA ILE A 50 3.03 -16.22 -7.51
C ILE A 50 2.89 -16.47 -6.00
N ALA A 51 3.68 -17.39 -5.46
CA ALA A 51 3.58 -17.76 -4.05
C ALA A 51 3.91 -16.59 -3.10
N PRO A 52 3.26 -16.50 -1.93
CA PRO A 52 3.59 -15.49 -0.93
C PRO A 52 5.07 -15.55 -0.50
N GLY A 53 5.65 -14.39 -0.20
CA GLY A 53 7.06 -14.27 0.16
C GLY A 53 8.03 -14.06 -1.00
N ASN A 54 7.57 -14.17 -2.26
CA ASN A 54 8.35 -13.78 -3.43
C ASN A 54 8.33 -12.26 -3.64
N HIS A 55 9.27 -11.76 -4.43
CA HIS A 55 9.49 -10.32 -4.62
C HIS A 55 9.07 -9.86 -6.00
N LEU A 56 8.35 -8.73 -6.05
CA LEU A 56 8.00 -8.05 -7.29
C LEU A 56 8.71 -6.71 -7.34
N THR A 57 9.29 -6.37 -8.49
CA THR A 57 9.77 -5.02 -8.77
C THR A 57 8.66 -4.24 -9.43
N VAL A 58 8.29 -3.11 -8.82
CA VAL A 58 7.33 -2.16 -9.37
C VAL A 58 8.09 -0.92 -9.81
N THR A 59 7.88 -0.51 -11.05
CA THR A 59 8.49 0.69 -11.64
C THR A 59 7.40 1.58 -12.21
N VAL A 60 7.42 2.85 -11.85
CA VAL A 60 6.51 3.89 -12.32
C VAL A 60 7.31 4.95 -13.07
N THR A 61 7.02 5.11 -14.35
CA THR A 61 7.78 5.98 -15.26
C THR A 61 6.82 6.84 -16.08
N PRO A 62 7.10 8.12 -16.32
CA PRO A 62 6.29 8.96 -17.20
C PRO A 62 6.30 8.41 -18.64
N VAL A 63 5.14 8.42 -19.31
CA VAL A 63 4.98 7.98 -20.71
C VAL A 63 5.59 9.00 -21.69
N GLY A 64 5.68 10.26 -21.28
CA GLY A 64 6.20 11.36 -22.10
C GLY A 64 7.52 11.91 -21.59
N PHE A 65 8.48 12.06 -22.50
CA PHE A 65 9.60 12.99 -22.34
C PHE A 65 9.15 14.35 -22.84
N ALA A 66 8.57 15.17 -21.96
CA ALA A 66 8.42 16.60 -22.28
C ALA A 66 9.83 17.22 -22.33
N PRO A 67 10.12 18.13 -23.29
CA PRO A 67 11.37 18.86 -23.29
C PRO A 67 11.46 19.72 -22.02
N THR A 68 12.28 19.28 -21.08
CA THR A 68 12.53 20.00 -19.83
C THR A 68 13.31 21.28 -20.11
N ASN A 69 12.92 22.40 -19.50
CA ASN A 69 13.71 23.61 -19.64
C ASN A 69 15.05 23.44 -18.89
N LYS A 70 16.17 23.90 -19.45
CA LYS A 70 17.50 23.67 -18.83
C LYS A 70 17.67 24.38 -17.47
N SER A 71 16.74 25.28 -17.15
CA SER A 71 16.63 26.02 -15.89
C SER A 71 15.67 25.37 -14.89
N GLU A 72 14.90 24.35 -15.29
CA GLU A 72 14.01 23.61 -14.39
C GLU A 72 14.78 22.51 -13.66
N PRO A 73 14.58 22.35 -12.35
CA PRO A 73 15.27 21.33 -11.57
C PRO A 73 14.65 19.95 -11.85
N GLY A 74 15.18 19.25 -12.85
CA GLY A 74 14.89 17.83 -13.12
C GLY A 74 13.67 17.60 -14.02
N GLY A 75 13.72 16.56 -14.86
CA GLY A 75 12.55 16.13 -15.65
C GLY A 75 11.55 15.32 -14.85
N ALA A 76 10.39 15.06 -15.45
CA ALA A 76 9.31 14.26 -14.88
C ALA A 76 9.86 13.05 -14.09
N GLY A 77 9.62 13.08 -12.77
CA GLY A 77 10.10 12.05 -11.85
C GLY A 77 9.42 10.71 -12.06
N GLY A 78 10.03 9.65 -11.56
CA GLY A 78 9.44 8.31 -11.46
C GLY A 78 9.75 7.71 -10.10
N THR A 79 9.13 6.58 -9.78
CA THR A 79 9.43 5.84 -8.55
C THR A 79 9.52 4.36 -8.84
N SER A 80 10.37 3.66 -8.10
CA SER A 80 10.45 2.20 -8.18
C SER A 80 10.72 1.60 -6.81
N GLY A 81 10.38 0.34 -6.65
CA GLY A 81 10.64 -0.38 -5.42
C GLY A 81 10.33 -1.86 -5.54
N THR A 82 10.65 -2.59 -4.48
CA THR A 82 10.37 -4.02 -4.37
C THR A 82 9.29 -4.25 -3.34
N VAL A 83 8.30 -5.07 -3.69
CA VAL A 83 7.20 -5.48 -2.81
C VAL A 83 7.16 -6.99 -2.65
N VAL A 84 6.65 -7.44 -1.53
CA VAL A 84 6.51 -8.88 -1.24
C VAL A 84 5.09 -9.31 -1.55
N VAL A 85 4.93 -10.43 -2.24
CA VAL A 85 3.62 -11.05 -2.47
C VAL A 85 3.05 -11.54 -1.13
N GLN A 86 1.82 -11.15 -0.86
CA GLN A 86 1.08 -11.52 0.33
C GLN A 86 0.04 -12.59 0.02
N GLU A 87 -0.27 -13.41 1.02
CA GLU A 87 -1.37 -14.37 0.92
C GLU A 87 -2.68 -13.61 0.71
N GLY A 88 -3.39 -13.96 -0.37
CA GLY A 88 -4.66 -13.35 -0.70
C GLY A 88 -5.84 -14.25 -0.36
N ASN A 89 -6.81 -14.34 -1.25
CA ASN A 89 -7.95 -15.22 -1.08
C ASN A 89 -7.66 -16.62 -1.68
N ALA A 90 -8.64 -17.52 -1.63
CA ALA A 90 -8.51 -18.88 -2.15
C ALA A 90 -8.17 -18.97 -3.65
N THR A 91 -8.24 -17.87 -4.40
CA THR A 91 -8.07 -17.82 -5.86
C THR A 91 -6.82 -17.08 -6.30
N ALA A 92 -6.38 -16.05 -5.57
CA ALA A 92 -5.18 -15.30 -5.91
C ALA A 92 -4.52 -14.65 -4.69
N ASN A 93 -3.19 -14.53 -4.77
CA ASN A 93 -2.36 -13.75 -3.86
C ASN A 93 -2.40 -12.27 -4.24
N THR A 94 -2.03 -11.41 -3.30
CA THR A 94 -2.11 -9.95 -3.47
C THR A 94 -0.74 -9.31 -3.33
N TRP A 95 -0.60 -8.12 -3.87
CA TRP A 95 0.56 -7.27 -3.67
C TRP A 95 0.12 -5.80 -3.68
N ALA A 96 0.89 -4.94 -3.01
CA ALA A 96 0.62 -3.51 -2.95
C ALA A 96 1.94 -2.74 -2.84
N PHE A 97 2.05 -1.66 -3.62
CA PHE A 97 3.18 -0.76 -3.67
C PHE A 97 2.70 0.66 -3.34
N GLU A 98 3.36 1.28 -2.37
CA GLU A 98 3.12 2.67 -2.00
C GLU A 98 4.01 3.58 -2.87
N ALA A 99 3.40 4.27 -3.82
CA ALA A 99 4.09 5.17 -4.72
C ALA A 99 3.94 6.62 -4.23
N ASN A 100 5.08 7.23 -3.89
CA ASN A 100 5.15 8.66 -3.59
C ASN A 100 5.29 9.45 -4.89
N THR A 101 4.29 10.29 -5.21
CA THR A 101 4.26 11.11 -6.43
C THR A 101 4.84 12.51 -6.23
N THR A 102 5.62 12.72 -5.16
CA THR A 102 6.38 13.96 -4.97
C THR A 102 7.37 14.16 -6.12
N GLY A 103 7.23 15.27 -6.84
CA GLY A 103 8.04 15.57 -8.02
C GLY A 103 7.52 14.96 -9.32
N PHE A 104 6.34 14.32 -9.30
CA PHE A 104 5.67 13.91 -10.53
C PHE A 104 5.04 15.12 -11.19
N GLU A 105 5.28 15.29 -12.49
CA GLU A 105 4.59 16.29 -13.31
C GLU A 105 3.21 15.78 -13.73
N PRO A 106 2.20 16.65 -13.91
CA PRO A 106 0.91 16.24 -14.47
C PRO A 106 1.09 15.59 -15.85
N GLY A 107 0.51 14.41 -16.04
CA GLY A 107 0.72 13.62 -17.25
C GLY A 107 0.36 12.15 -17.10
N GLU A 108 0.68 11.37 -18.13
CA GLU A 108 0.47 9.92 -18.14
C GLU A 108 1.72 9.18 -17.66
N TYR A 109 1.51 8.17 -16.81
CA TYR A 109 2.56 7.33 -16.23
C TYR A 109 2.26 5.86 -16.52
N THR A 110 3.30 5.10 -16.84
CA THR A 110 3.27 3.64 -16.95
C THR A 110 3.76 3.03 -15.65
N VAL A 111 2.98 2.10 -15.13
CA VAL A 111 3.39 1.15 -14.10
C VAL A 111 3.80 -0.15 -14.79
N THR A 112 4.95 -0.67 -14.42
CA THR A 112 5.42 -2.01 -14.81
C THR A 112 5.70 -2.80 -13.55
N VAL A 113 5.21 -4.04 -13.51
CA VAL A 113 5.41 -4.97 -12.40
C VAL A 113 6.08 -6.22 -12.95
N GLU A 114 7.19 -6.62 -12.34
CA GLU A 114 8.00 -7.76 -12.78
C GLU A 114 8.28 -8.67 -11.59
N TRP A 115 8.14 -9.98 -11.79
CA TRP A 115 8.58 -10.95 -10.80
C TRP A 115 10.10 -11.08 -10.84
N VAL A 116 10.76 -10.93 -9.68
CA VAL A 116 12.23 -10.93 -9.59
C VAL A 116 12.83 -12.30 -9.92
N GLU A 117 12.15 -13.38 -9.56
CA GLU A 117 12.65 -14.74 -9.70
C GLU A 117 12.13 -15.50 -10.94
N GLY A 118 11.40 -14.83 -11.85
CA GLY A 118 10.89 -15.45 -13.07
C GLY A 118 10.43 -14.44 -14.13
N ASP A 119 9.48 -14.85 -14.98
CA ASP A 119 9.16 -14.14 -16.22
C ASP A 119 7.79 -13.42 -16.20
N ALA A 120 7.09 -13.46 -15.07
CA ALA A 120 5.77 -12.82 -14.94
C ALA A 120 5.91 -11.29 -14.99
N THR A 121 5.22 -10.66 -15.93
CA THR A 121 5.19 -9.20 -16.07
C THR A 121 3.76 -8.69 -16.31
N ALA A 122 3.48 -7.48 -15.85
CA ALA A 122 2.26 -6.74 -16.17
C ALA A 122 2.57 -5.25 -16.30
N SER A 123 1.76 -4.55 -17.09
CA SER A 123 1.86 -3.10 -17.22
C SER A 123 0.49 -2.45 -17.37
N THR A 124 0.35 -1.26 -16.79
CA THR A 124 -0.85 -0.42 -16.90
C THR A 124 -0.46 1.05 -16.92
N THR A 125 -1.36 1.93 -17.35
CA THR A 125 -1.14 3.38 -17.30
C THR A 125 -2.15 4.06 -16.39
N PHE A 126 -1.76 5.20 -15.82
CA PHE A 126 -2.64 6.09 -15.07
C PHE A 126 -2.25 7.55 -15.30
N THR A 127 -3.18 8.46 -14.98
CA THR A 127 -2.97 9.90 -15.16
C THR A 127 -2.79 10.59 -13.83
N VAL A 128 -1.76 11.43 -13.76
CA VAL A 128 -1.49 12.35 -12.65
C VAL A 128 -2.03 13.72 -13.00
N SER A 129 -2.88 14.28 -12.13
CA SER A 129 -3.40 15.64 -12.22
C SER A 129 -2.60 16.63 -11.38
N GLU A 130 -2.70 17.91 -11.73
CA GLU A 130 -2.11 19.01 -10.97
C GLU A 130 -2.70 19.07 -9.56
N ALA A 131 -1.83 19.28 -8.56
CA ALA A 131 -2.26 19.55 -7.20
C ALA A 131 -2.88 20.95 -7.11
N ALA A 132 -4.07 21.05 -6.53
CA ALA A 132 -4.67 22.35 -6.26
C ALA A 132 -3.73 23.16 -5.36
N PRO A 133 -3.51 24.47 -5.64
CA PRO A 133 -2.66 25.30 -4.80
C PRO A 133 -3.20 25.30 -3.37
N ALA A 134 -2.35 24.91 -2.42
CA ALA A 134 -2.69 24.97 -1.00
C ALA A 134 -3.10 26.40 -0.67
N THR A 135 -4.35 26.59 -0.25
CA THR A 135 -4.79 27.88 0.28
C THR A 135 -4.00 28.10 1.56
N THR A 136 -2.98 28.94 1.52
CA THR A 136 -2.30 29.39 2.73
C THR A 136 -3.34 30.12 3.57
N ALA A 137 -3.83 29.46 4.62
CA ALA A 137 -4.58 30.13 5.65
C ALA A 137 -3.64 31.19 6.23
N THR A 138 -3.86 32.45 5.86
CA THR A 138 -3.20 33.58 6.51
C THR A 138 -3.59 33.50 7.97
N THR A 139 -2.64 33.16 8.85
CA THR A 139 -2.83 33.23 10.29
C THR A 139 -3.26 34.66 10.60
N ALA A 140 -4.53 34.85 10.94
CA ALA A 140 -5.02 36.13 11.43
C ALA A 140 -4.14 36.53 12.63
N PRO A 141 -3.72 37.82 12.73
CA PRO A 141 -2.87 38.27 13.83
C PRO A 141 -3.51 37.91 15.18
N PRO A 142 -2.72 37.61 16.22
CA PRO A 142 -3.25 37.25 17.52
C PRO A 142 -4.16 38.37 18.02
N VAL A 143 -5.44 38.05 18.22
CA VAL A 143 -6.38 38.99 18.84
C VAL A 143 -5.97 39.16 20.30
N THR A 144 -5.41 40.32 20.63
CA THR A 144 -5.25 40.76 22.02
C THR A 144 -6.63 40.93 22.61
N THR A 145 -7.08 39.96 23.40
CA THR A 145 -8.33 40.04 24.15
C THR A 145 -8.18 41.07 25.27
N THR A 146 -8.92 42.18 25.13
CA THR A 146 -9.12 43.13 26.23
C THR A 146 -10.03 42.47 27.27
N PRO A 147 -9.72 42.49 28.58
CA PRO A 147 -10.60 41.88 29.58
C PRO A 147 -11.90 42.69 29.68
N VAL A 148 -13.03 42.03 29.39
CA VAL A 148 -14.36 42.61 29.59
C VAL A 148 -14.70 42.51 31.07
N THR A 149 -14.78 43.65 31.76
CA THR A 149 -15.27 43.72 33.14
C THR A 149 -16.75 43.34 33.17
N THR A 150 -17.05 42.14 33.65
CA THR A 150 -18.41 41.68 33.90
C THR A 150 -18.83 42.15 35.30
N THR A 151 -19.73 43.12 35.39
CA THR A 151 -20.41 43.46 36.66
C THR A 151 -21.47 42.41 36.96
N VAL A 152 -21.20 41.57 37.96
CA VAL A 152 -22.12 40.58 38.53
C VAL A 152 -23.07 41.28 39.53
N PRO A 153 -24.40 41.12 39.45
CA PRO A 153 -25.29 41.52 40.53
C PRO A 153 -25.13 40.57 41.71
N ALA A 154 -24.98 41.14 42.91
CA ALA A 154 -24.78 40.41 44.16
C ALA A 154 -25.95 39.46 44.47
N THR A 155 -25.64 38.17 44.67
CA THR A 155 -26.53 37.24 45.36
C THR A 155 -26.14 37.14 46.84
N SER A 156 -27.15 37.34 47.68
CA SER A 156 -27.14 37.28 49.14
C SER A 156 -26.59 35.93 49.67
N PRO A 157 -25.90 35.90 50.82
CA PRO A 157 -25.24 34.70 51.32
C PRO A 157 -26.22 33.80 52.07
N THR A 158 -26.13 32.48 51.88
CA THR A 158 -26.61 31.51 52.88
C THR A 158 -25.70 30.28 52.86
N PRO A 159 -25.28 29.75 54.03
CA PRO A 159 -24.01 29.04 54.21
C PRO A 159 -24.17 27.51 54.24
N THR A 160 -23.01 26.84 54.35
CA THR A 160 -22.81 25.48 54.91
C THR A 160 -22.84 24.36 53.84
N ALA A 161 -21.90 23.41 53.74
CA ALA A 161 -20.92 22.87 54.67
C ALA A 161 -19.64 22.39 53.96
N ALA A 162 -18.57 22.28 54.76
CA ALA A 162 -17.24 21.80 54.41
C ALA A 162 -17.19 20.32 53.99
N GLY A 163 -16.29 20.01 53.05
CA GLY A 163 -15.78 18.67 52.76
C GLY A 163 -14.39 18.78 52.11
N PRO A 164 -13.35 18.08 52.61
CA PRO A 164 -11.96 18.46 52.37
C PRO A 164 -11.40 17.95 51.03
N ALA A 165 -10.48 18.74 50.50
CA ALA A 165 -9.57 18.40 49.42
C ALA A 165 -8.56 17.33 49.86
N LEU A 166 -8.23 16.38 48.97
CA LEU A 166 -6.92 15.74 48.91
C LEU A 166 -6.59 15.31 47.47
N PRO A 167 -5.41 15.68 46.92
CA PRO A 167 -4.83 15.12 45.71
C PRO A 167 -3.72 14.10 46.05
N VAL A 168 -3.68 12.94 45.38
CA VAL A 168 -2.57 11.96 45.43
C VAL A 168 -2.59 11.23 44.08
N ALA A 169 -1.69 11.49 43.13
CA ALA A 169 -0.29 11.04 43.02
C ALA A 169 -0.10 9.54 42.75
N ALA A 170 0.90 9.26 41.89
CA ALA A 170 1.58 7.99 41.66
C ALA A 170 0.81 6.89 40.89
N ALA A 171 1.41 5.98 40.13
CA ALA A 171 2.75 5.82 39.56
C ALA A 171 2.72 4.54 38.70
N MET A 172 3.56 4.50 37.66
CA MET A 172 4.43 3.39 37.21
C MET A 172 3.88 1.99 36.88
N ALA A 173 4.58 1.42 35.88
CA ALA A 173 4.90 0.00 35.63
C ALA A 173 3.81 -0.85 34.94
N ALA A 174 4.12 -1.83 34.10
CA ALA A 174 5.33 -2.28 33.40
C ALA A 174 4.88 -3.42 32.46
N CYS A 175 5.64 -3.67 31.39
CA CYS A 175 5.51 -4.84 30.54
C CYS A 175 5.74 -6.16 31.31
N ALA A 176 4.91 -7.18 31.06
CA ALA A 176 5.25 -8.61 31.03
C ALA A 176 4.09 -9.37 30.35
N LEU A 177 4.27 -9.97 29.17
CA LEU A 177 4.79 -11.31 28.88
C LEU A 177 3.89 -12.48 29.31
N ALA A 178 3.73 -13.39 28.34
CA ALA A 178 3.37 -14.81 28.42
C ALA A 178 1.89 -15.20 28.31
N GLY A 179 1.61 -15.99 27.27
CA GLY A 179 0.35 -16.71 27.09
C GLY A 179 0.42 -17.78 25.99
N TYR A 180 1.59 -18.40 25.83
CA TYR A 180 1.74 -19.72 25.21
C TYR A 180 0.95 -20.75 26.05
N LEU A 181 0.47 -21.83 25.40
CA LEU A 181 -0.51 -22.84 25.83
C LEU A 181 -1.93 -22.47 25.34
N MET A 182 -2.68 -23.30 24.64
CA MET A 182 -2.64 -24.75 24.59
C MET A 182 -3.30 -25.20 23.28
N ARG A 183 -2.55 -25.98 22.52
CA ARG A 183 -3.04 -26.93 21.53
C ARG A 183 -4.07 -27.85 22.20
N ARG A 184 -5.36 -27.69 21.88
CA ARG A 184 -6.41 -28.70 22.07
C ARG A 184 -7.65 -28.32 21.25
N ARG A 185 -7.76 -28.84 20.03
CA ARG A 185 -8.64 -29.95 19.66
C ARG A 185 -8.36 -30.34 18.21
#